data_AF-A0A8R1HII6-F1
#
_entry.id   AF-A0A8R1HII6-F1
#
_cell.length_a   1.000
_cell.length_b   1.000
_cell.length_c   1.000
_cell.angle_alpha   90.00
_cell.angle_beta   90.00
_cell.angle_gamma   90.00
#
_symmetry.space_group_name_H-M   'P 1'
#
loop_
_entity.id
_entity.type
_entity.pdbx_description
1 polymer ?
#
loop_
_entity_poly.entity_id
_entity_poly.type
_entity_poly.pdbx_seq_one_letter_code
_entity_poly.pdbx_strand_id
1 'polypeptide(L)'
;MAKKDKKTSTLVKKKKAERKKKDRDATIETVEDTVEPTSAGPTKKKGTGRRKDKDTTIETVEDMTVEAVSAGPTKKNPLRVVPSVSPLATTPSMAIPPPMMIAPVTPSVSMTPINSPAAPPVAQGAPVWVSVERKQRDKDATIEEGEGSEKRKRIEVVNNWARSVLKTGVDGLMKEFLAIPNGKDDDPIAAFKENPTKNRYVNIPCCDTTRVRIPNEPTYYIHANIVSTGNNPRRFVCAQAPLNGTVEDFWKMIVSTRIECIVMLCEVVEKKKVKSAQYFPKAIGEQMKIQKLCTVTKEAAHNLDPNLIQSTFRITLQDGTTSMIVRHLHWLGWPDHGVPEQIAMPFKVIQACRAAGFGKPILIHCSAGVGRTGTLALIYIIVESLSLPNFPGSASLLVRLREERYRAIQTEWQYLYVHRCILEYLFKKKYAVPEDELKKFVSDYEISLKNAPTPPA
;
A
#
# COMPACT_ATOMS: atom_id res chain seq x y z
N MET A 1 48.46 -41.93 1.34
CA MET A 1 48.28 -43.03 2.31
C MET A 1 47.09 -42.70 3.22
N ALA A 2 46.83 -43.46 4.30
CA ALA A 2 45.58 -43.41 5.10
C ALA A 2 45.28 -42.02 5.72
N LYS A 3 44.04 -41.56 6.04
CA LYS A 3 42.76 -42.14 6.53
C LYS A 3 42.75 -42.61 8.01
N LYS A 4 41.65 -42.26 8.73
CA LYS A 4 41.15 -42.83 10.01
C LYS A 4 41.95 -42.50 11.30
N ASP A 5 41.41 -42.66 12.52
CA ASP A 5 40.05 -42.86 13.10
C ASP A 5 40.14 -42.45 14.62
N LYS A 6 39.11 -42.29 15.48
CA LYS A 6 37.68 -41.92 15.40
C LYS A 6 36.98 -42.18 16.76
N LYS A 7 36.60 -41.11 17.50
CA LYS A 7 35.65 -41.09 18.65
C LYS A 7 35.79 -42.15 19.78
N THR A 8 36.07 -41.69 21.01
CA THR A 8 35.46 -42.07 22.33
C THR A 8 36.18 -41.26 23.44
N SER A 9 35.72 -41.05 24.68
CA SER A 9 34.54 -41.46 25.47
C SER A 9 34.09 -40.27 26.37
N THR A 10 32.82 -39.88 26.54
CA THR A 10 31.79 -40.41 27.48
C THR A 10 32.17 -40.55 28.97
N LEU A 11 32.10 -39.44 29.71
CA LEU A 11 31.69 -39.22 31.14
C LEU A 11 31.93 -37.70 31.42
N VAL A 12 31.18 -36.92 32.22
CA VAL A 12 30.20 -37.16 33.29
C VAL A 12 28.97 -36.22 33.11
N LYS A 13 27.77 -36.65 33.52
CA LYS A 13 26.60 -35.78 33.78
C LYS A 13 25.90 -36.19 35.09
N LYS A 14 25.29 -35.21 35.77
CA LYS A 14 24.36 -35.33 36.91
C LYS A 14 24.86 -36.04 38.19
N LYS A 15 25.44 -35.24 39.10
CA LYS A 15 25.13 -35.12 40.55
C LYS A 15 25.86 -33.84 41.03
N LYS A 16 25.38 -33.03 41.97
CA LYS A 16 24.28 -33.19 42.94
C LYS A 16 23.62 -31.80 43.14
N ALA A 17 22.30 -31.75 43.36
CA ALA A 17 21.64 -30.55 43.89
C ALA A 17 21.47 -30.72 45.41
N GLU A 18 21.74 -29.67 46.20
CA GLU A 18 21.21 -29.43 47.56
C GLU A 18 21.96 -28.27 48.24
N ARG A 19 21.30 -27.63 49.23
CA ARG A 19 21.76 -26.49 50.07
C ARG A 19 21.84 -25.14 49.31
N LYS A 20 21.40 -24.02 49.90
CA LYS A 20 20.88 -23.76 51.26
C LYS A 20 19.75 -22.71 51.24
N LYS A 21 18.78 -22.86 52.15
CA LYS A 21 17.72 -21.89 52.53
C LYS A 21 18.14 -21.18 53.83
N LYS A 22 17.43 -20.11 54.22
CA LYS A 22 17.59 -19.23 55.42
C LYS A 22 18.66 -18.13 55.28
N ASP A 23 18.54 -16.95 55.89
CA ASP A 23 17.57 -16.39 56.87
C ASP A 23 17.11 -14.96 56.43
N ARG A 24 15.86 -14.47 56.65
CA ARG A 24 15.30 -13.63 57.77
C ARG A 24 15.87 -12.19 57.85
N ASP A 25 15.15 -11.14 58.28
CA ASP A 25 13.73 -10.88 58.62
C ASP A 25 13.48 -9.34 58.61
N ALA A 26 12.20 -8.89 58.68
CA ALA A 26 11.75 -7.50 58.91
C ALA A 26 12.05 -6.48 57.76
N THR A 27 11.33 -5.35 57.61
CA THR A 27 10.49 -4.59 58.56
C THR A 27 9.13 -4.19 57.96
N ILE A 28 8.14 -3.95 58.83
CA ILE A 28 6.79 -3.45 58.52
C ILE A 28 6.77 -1.93 58.69
N GLU A 29 6.11 -1.20 57.79
CA GLU A 29 5.56 0.12 58.16
C GLU A 29 4.20 0.33 57.48
N THR A 30 3.26 0.93 58.21
CA THR A 30 1.83 1.04 57.87
C THR A 30 1.42 2.50 57.86
N VAL A 31 0.69 2.91 56.82
CA VAL A 31 -0.18 4.08 56.88
C VAL A 31 -1.51 3.70 56.24
N GLU A 32 -2.52 3.50 57.08
CA GLU A 32 -3.92 3.66 56.68
C GLU A 32 -4.26 5.16 56.75
N ASP A 33 -5.16 5.63 55.90
CA ASP A 33 -6.12 6.64 56.34
C ASP A 33 -7.40 6.54 55.51
N THR A 34 -8.57 6.65 56.17
CA THR A 34 -9.88 6.42 55.55
C THR A 34 -10.80 7.63 55.73
N VAL A 35 -11.54 7.98 54.68
CA VAL A 35 -12.77 8.77 54.78
C VAL A 35 -13.82 8.18 53.83
N GLU A 36 -15.06 8.11 54.31
CA GLU A 36 -16.17 7.32 53.76
C GLU A 36 -17.20 8.16 52.94
N PRO A 37 -18.31 7.58 52.41
CA PRO A 37 -19.00 8.12 51.22
C PRO A 37 -20.30 8.90 51.51
N THR A 38 -20.93 9.41 50.45
CA THR A 38 -22.34 9.85 50.46
C THR A 38 -23.16 9.20 49.33
N SER A 39 -24.37 8.76 49.66
CA SER A 39 -25.28 7.97 48.82
C SER A 39 -26.35 8.78 48.09
N ALA A 40 -26.89 8.27 46.97
CA ALA A 40 -28.35 8.17 46.74
C ALA A 40 -28.73 7.36 45.47
N GLY A 41 -29.79 6.54 45.56
CA GLY A 41 -30.61 6.11 44.40
C GLY A 41 -31.85 7.00 44.22
N PRO A 42 -32.84 6.65 43.36
CA PRO A 42 -33.61 5.42 43.59
C PRO A 42 -34.17 4.65 42.35
N THR A 43 -34.13 3.31 42.48
CA THR A 43 -35.08 2.27 42.03
C THR A 43 -36.00 2.39 40.79
N LYS A 44 -35.90 1.36 39.93
CA LYS A 44 -36.97 0.52 39.34
C LYS A 44 -38.01 1.12 38.36
N LYS A 45 -38.07 0.50 37.17
CA LYS A 45 -39.31 -0.10 36.64
C LYS A 45 -39.00 -1.34 35.79
N LYS A 46 -39.85 -2.38 35.83
CA LYS A 46 -39.81 -3.52 34.90
C LYS A 46 -40.56 -3.14 33.61
N GLY A 47 -40.08 -3.59 32.46
CA GLY A 47 -40.77 -3.47 31.17
C GLY A 47 -40.52 -4.72 30.32
N THR A 48 -41.57 -5.31 29.76
CA THR A 48 -41.52 -6.60 29.07
C THR A 48 -41.61 -6.46 27.56
N GLY A 49 -40.73 -7.16 26.84
CA GLY A 49 -41.11 -7.88 25.62
C GLY A 49 -40.58 -7.39 24.27
N ARG A 50 -40.79 -8.28 23.29
CA ARG A 50 -40.52 -8.19 21.85
C ARG A 50 -39.06 -8.02 21.40
N ARG A 51 -38.53 -9.12 20.84
CA ARG A 51 -37.57 -9.07 19.73
C ARG A 51 -38.10 -8.14 18.63
N LYS A 52 -37.21 -7.37 18.04
CA LYS A 52 -37.31 -6.90 16.65
C LYS A 52 -35.98 -7.18 15.99
N ASP A 53 -35.99 -8.05 15.00
CA ASP A 53 -34.86 -8.25 14.11
C ASP A 53 -34.59 -6.92 13.39
N LYS A 54 -33.31 -6.57 13.25
CA LYS A 54 -32.87 -5.41 12.46
C LYS A 54 -31.99 -5.93 11.34
N ASP A 55 -32.54 -5.95 10.13
CA ASP A 55 -31.74 -6.05 8.93
C ASP A 55 -30.64 -5.01 8.97
N THR A 56 -29.40 -5.49 8.86
CA THR A 56 -28.21 -4.66 8.84
C THR A 56 -27.74 -4.62 7.39
N THR A 57 -28.21 -3.62 6.63
CA THR A 57 -27.91 -3.48 5.22
C THR A 57 -26.41 -3.32 5.00
N ILE A 58 -25.75 -4.39 4.53
CA ILE A 58 -24.33 -4.36 4.16
C ILE A 58 -24.23 -3.80 2.74
N GLU A 59 -24.07 -2.48 2.66
CA GLU A 59 -23.69 -1.77 1.44
C GLU A 59 -22.45 -2.41 0.81
N THR A 60 -22.58 -2.80 -0.46
CA THR A 60 -21.46 -3.31 -1.26
C THR A 60 -20.72 -2.16 -1.94
N VAL A 61 -19.45 -2.38 -2.27
CA VAL A 61 -18.61 -1.36 -2.89
C VAL A 61 -18.84 -1.33 -4.39
N GLU A 62 -19.55 -0.32 -4.88
CA GLU A 62 -19.36 0.25 -6.23
C GLU A 62 -19.97 1.67 -6.31
N ASP A 63 -19.47 2.46 -7.27
CA ASP A 63 -19.75 3.87 -7.59
C ASP A 63 -20.29 4.85 -6.51
N MET A 64 -19.43 5.82 -6.19
CA MET A 64 -19.86 7.20 -5.92
C MET A 64 -19.07 8.16 -6.81
N THR A 65 -19.78 8.85 -7.71
CA THR A 65 -19.26 9.99 -8.46
C THR A 65 -19.02 11.18 -7.54
N VAL A 66 -17.99 11.97 -7.83
CA VAL A 66 -17.71 13.22 -7.08
C VAL A 66 -18.48 14.38 -7.68
N GLU A 67 -19.58 14.78 -7.06
CA GLU A 67 -20.21 16.07 -7.33
C GLU A 67 -19.30 17.23 -6.87
N ALA A 68 -19.12 18.22 -7.75
CA ALA A 68 -18.31 19.39 -7.45
C ALA A 68 -19.15 20.45 -6.72
N VAL A 69 -18.85 20.69 -5.44
CA VAL A 69 -19.52 21.74 -4.66
C VAL A 69 -19.13 23.12 -5.21
N SER A 70 -20.10 23.81 -5.81
CA SER A 70 -19.92 25.14 -6.41
C SER A 70 -20.01 26.24 -5.35
N ALA A 71 -18.88 26.92 -5.10
CA ALA A 71 -18.84 28.07 -4.20
C ALA A 71 -19.36 29.34 -4.88
N GLY A 72 -20.53 29.83 -4.45
CA GLY A 72 -21.09 31.11 -4.90
C GLY A 72 -20.26 32.33 -4.43
N PRO A 73 -20.33 33.47 -5.15
CA PRO A 73 -19.42 34.60 -4.92
C PRO A 73 -19.80 35.43 -3.67
N THR A 74 -18.79 35.84 -2.91
CA THR A 74 -18.89 36.85 -1.84
C THR A 74 -18.17 38.15 -2.22
N LYS A 75 -18.49 39.25 -1.52
CA LYS A 75 -18.43 40.61 -2.08
C LYS A 75 -17.06 41.30 -1.92
N LYS A 76 -16.75 42.19 -2.88
CA LYS A 76 -15.65 43.17 -2.81
C LYS A 76 -15.89 44.22 -1.73
N ASN A 77 -14.82 44.71 -1.08
CA ASN A 77 -14.58 46.14 -0.83
C ASN A 77 -13.08 46.39 -0.45
N PRO A 78 -12.56 47.63 -0.46
CA PRO A 78 -11.33 47.86 -1.23
C PRO A 78 -10.15 48.58 -0.51
N LEU A 79 -9.01 48.58 -1.21
CA LEU A 79 -7.95 49.60 -1.26
C LEU A 79 -7.26 50.06 0.06
N ARG A 80 -5.92 49.89 0.07
CA ARG A 80 -5.00 50.94 0.55
C ARG A 80 -3.73 50.98 -0.31
N VAL A 81 -3.40 52.16 -0.83
CA VAL A 81 -2.17 52.51 -1.57
C VAL A 81 -1.25 53.27 -0.58
N VAL A 82 0.08 53.18 -0.58
CA VAL A 82 1.13 53.95 -1.33
C VAL A 82 2.51 53.62 -0.71
N PRO A 83 3.70 53.99 -1.29
CA PRO A 83 4.02 54.35 -2.68
C PRO A 83 5.29 53.63 -3.26
N SER A 84 5.55 53.92 -4.53
CA SER A 84 6.75 53.62 -5.36
C SER A 84 8.14 53.96 -4.78
N VAL A 85 9.16 53.18 -5.17
CA VAL A 85 10.48 53.74 -5.56
C VAL A 85 11.07 52.97 -6.77
N SER A 86 11.46 53.69 -7.82
CA SER A 86 12.29 53.26 -8.97
C SER A 86 12.83 54.52 -9.66
N PRO A 87 14.09 54.54 -10.13
CA PRO A 87 14.42 54.10 -11.50
C PRO A 87 15.76 53.31 -11.54
N LEU A 88 16.43 52.94 -12.64
CA LEU A 88 16.31 53.07 -14.12
C LEU A 88 16.89 51.73 -14.71
N ALA A 89 17.12 51.39 -15.99
CA ALA A 89 17.19 52.14 -17.25
C ALA A 89 16.93 51.27 -18.52
N THR A 90 17.23 51.87 -19.67
CA THR A 90 17.13 51.44 -21.08
C THR A 90 18.53 51.06 -21.65
N THR A 91 18.82 50.42 -22.80
CA THR A 91 18.16 49.77 -24.00
C THR A 91 19.31 49.18 -24.89
N PRO A 92 19.19 48.67 -26.15
CA PRO A 92 18.01 48.42 -27.03
C PRO A 92 17.91 47.02 -27.72
N SER A 93 16.71 46.76 -28.26
CA SER A 93 16.32 46.07 -29.51
C SER A 93 17.32 45.21 -30.32
N MET A 94 16.87 43.99 -30.69
CA MET A 94 16.72 43.58 -32.10
C MET A 94 15.42 42.76 -32.27
N ALA A 95 14.82 42.76 -33.47
CA ALA A 95 13.58 42.03 -33.80
C ALA A 95 13.63 41.46 -35.23
N ILE A 96 13.02 40.29 -35.47
CA ILE A 96 12.82 39.62 -36.78
C ILE A 96 11.86 38.40 -36.56
N PRO A 97 11.14 37.87 -37.59
CA PRO A 97 9.66 37.89 -37.59
C PRO A 97 8.96 36.51 -37.40
N PRO A 98 7.61 36.45 -37.31
CA PRO A 98 6.87 35.20 -37.17
C PRO A 98 6.74 34.39 -38.49
N PRO A 99 6.69 33.05 -38.43
CA PRO A 99 6.40 32.19 -39.57
C PRO A 99 4.90 32.17 -39.93
N MET A 100 4.60 31.89 -41.20
CA MET A 100 3.26 31.99 -41.80
C MET A 100 2.40 30.73 -41.60
N MET A 101 1.07 30.89 -41.63
CA MET A 101 0.15 29.76 -41.86
C MET A 101 0.15 29.36 -43.34
N ILE A 102 0.12 28.05 -43.63
CA ILE A 102 -0.12 27.50 -44.97
C ILE A 102 -1.04 26.27 -44.85
N ALA A 103 -2.14 26.28 -45.60
CA ALA A 103 -2.98 25.11 -45.89
C ALA A 103 -3.90 25.44 -47.09
N PRO A 104 -4.44 24.43 -47.82
CA PRO A 104 -4.03 23.03 -47.94
C PRO A 104 -3.48 22.73 -49.36
N VAL A 105 -3.02 21.50 -49.61
CA VAL A 105 -2.73 21.02 -50.99
C VAL A 105 -3.37 19.64 -51.20
N THR A 106 -4.17 19.52 -52.26
CA THR A 106 -4.86 18.29 -52.70
C THR A 106 -4.13 17.61 -53.84
N PRO A 107 -4.02 16.27 -53.85
CA PRO A 107 -3.90 15.49 -55.07
C PRO A 107 -5.23 14.78 -55.38
N SER A 108 -5.79 15.02 -56.57
CA SER A 108 -6.91 14.25 -57.11
C SER A 108 -6.44 12.97 -57.79
N VAL A 109 -7.12 11.85 -57.57
CA VAL A 109 -6.98 10.64 -58.39
C VAL A 109 -8.38 10.18 -58.82
N SER A 110 -8.59 10.04 -60.12
CA SER A 110 -9.84 9.57 -60.73
C SER A 110 -9.81 8.06 -60.93
N MET A 111 -10.94 7.39 -60.65
CA MET A 111 -11.23 6.02 -61.06
C MET A 111 -12.72 5.94 -61.47
N THR A 112 -13.01 5.11 -62.47
CA THR A 112 -14.33 5.03 -63.13
C THR A 112 -15.27 3.98 -62.51
N PRO A 113 -16.60 4.14 -62.64
CA PRO A 113 -17.59 3.24 -62.06
C PRO A 113 -17.94 2.06 -62.98
N ILE A 114 -18.27 0.90 -62.39
CA ILE A 114 -18.91 -0.25 -63.07
C ILE A 114 -20.03 -0.83 -62.16
N ASN A 115 -21.16 -1.18 -62.80
CA ASN A 115 -22.33 -1.96 -62.37
C ASN A 115 -22.00 -3.23 -61.51
N SER A 116 -22.88 -3.88 -60.73
CA SER A 116 -24.34 -3.81 -60.37
C SER A 116 -24.59 -4.86 -59.23
N PRO A 117 -25.81 -5.25 -58.76
CA PRO A 117 -27.19 -4.87 -59.14
C PRO A 117 -28.09 -4.42 -57.94
N ALA A 118 -29.42 -4.37 -58.17
CA ALA A 118 -30.43 -3.84 -57.25
C ALA A 118 -31.01 -4.83 -56.20
N ALA A 119 -31.79 -4.30 -55.26
CA ALA A 119 -32.41 -5.02 -54.15
C ALA A 119 -33.81 -5.61 -54.48
N PRO A 120 -34.25 -6.69 -53.80
CA PRO A 120 -35.59 -7.27 -53.93
C PRO A 120 -36.69 -6.46 -53.18
N PRO A 121 -37.98 -6.67 -53.49
CA PRO A 121 -39.07 -5.82 -53.02
C PRO A 121 -39.56 -6.09 -51.59
N VAL A 122 -40.25 -5.11 -51.02
CA VAL A 122 -40.89 -5.15 -49.68
C VAL A 122 -42.15 -6.01 -49.70
N ALA A 123 -42.25 -6.98 -48.79
CA ALA A 123 -43.50 -7.68 -48.48
C ALA A 123 -44.15 -7.08 -47.21
N GLN A 124 -45.47 -6.85 -47.26
CA GLN A 124 -46.24 -6.35 -46.12
C GLN A 124 -46.74 -7.52 -45.25
N GLY A 125 -46.55 -7.42 -43.94
CA GLY A 125 -47.08 -8.37 -42.96
C GLY A 125 -46.85 -7.87 -41.54
N ALA A 126 -47.92 -7.45 -40.85
CA ALA A 126 -47.81 -6.93 -39.49
C ALA A 126 -47.63 -8.08 -38.47
N PRO A 127 -46.57 -8.07 -37.64
CA PRO A 127 -46.45 -9.04 -36.56
C PRO A 127 -47.45 -8.72 -35.45
N VAL A 128 -48.17 -9.74 -34.98
CA VAL A 128 -49.04 -9.61 -33.79
C VAL A 128 -48.15 -9.50 -32.55
N TRP A 129 -48.23 -8.35 -31.87
CA TRP A 129 -47.51 -8.13 -30.61
C TRP A 129 -48.13 -8.93 -29.46
N VAL A 130 -47.62 -10.12 -29.22
CA VAL A 130 -47.87 -10.87 -27.98
C VAL A 130 -46.84 -10.43 -26.93
N SER A 131 -47.30 -9.89 -25.80
CA SER A 131 -46.45 -9.29 -24.77
C SER A 131 -45.51 -10.29 -24.08
N VAL A 132 -44.21 -10.27 -24.42
CA VAL A 132 -43.18 -11.17 -23.84
C VAL A 132 -42.57 -10.58 -22.55
N GLU A 133 -43.40 -10.21 -21.57
CA GLU A 133 -42.96 -9.65 -20.28
C GLU A 133 -42.46 -10.70 -19.24
N ARG A 134 -42.13 -11.92 -19.71
CA ARG A 134 -41.75 -13.08 -18.88
C ARG A 134 -40.38 -13.70 -19.22
N LYS A 135 -39.49 -13.00 -19.91
CA LYS A 135 -38.09 -13.47 -20.13
C LYS A 135 -36.98 -12.47 -19.74
N GLN A 136 -37.36 -11.30 -19.22
CA GLN A 136 -36.44 -10.37 -18.56
C GLN A 136 -36.24 -10.83 -17.10
N ARG A 137 -37.31 -10.74 -16.28
CA ARG A 137 -37.34 -11.12 -14.86
C ARG A 137 -36.63 -12.42 -14.50
N ASP A 138 -36.83 -13.50 -15.25
CA ASP A 138 -36.21 -14.80 -14.95
C ASP A 138 -34.67 -14.77 -15.14
N LYS A 139 -34.17 -13.98 -16.10
CA LYS A 139 -32.73 -13.73 -16.27
C LYS A 139 -32.20 -12.81 -15.19
N ASP A 140 -32.90 -11.71 -14.94
CA ASP A 140 -32.50 -10.72 -13.93
C ASP A 140 -32.41 -11.38 -12.55
N ALA A 141 -33.41 -12.19 -12.17
CA ALA A 141 -33.42 -12.99 -10.95
C ALA A 141 -32.30 -14.06 -10.93
N THR A 142 -32.01 -14.73 -12.06
CA THR A 142 -30.87 -15.68 -12.13
C THR A 142 -29.52 -14.97 -11.93
N ILE A 143 -29.40 -13.73 -12.39
CA ILE A 143 -28.22 -12.89 -12.20
C ILE A 143 -28.13 -12.42 -10.74
N GLU A 144 -29.21 -11.90 -10.16
CA GLU A 144 -29.29 -11.49 -8.75
C GLU A 144 -29.04 -12.66 -7.77
N GLU A 145 -29.56 -13.86 -8.05
CA GLU A 145 -29.26 -15.07 -7.27
C GLU A 145 -27.79 -15.49 -7.41
N GLY A 146 -27.20 -15.34 -8.61
CA GLY A 146 -25.79 -15.58 -8.87
C GLY A 146 -24.88 -14.61 -8.11
N GLU A 147 -25.15 -13.31 -8.18
CA GLU A 147 -24.42 -12.26 -7.46
C GLU A 147 -24.61 -12.37 -5.95
N GLY A 148 -25.83 -12.66 -5.49
CA GLY A 148 -26.14 -12.92 -4.08
C GLY A 148 -25.48 -14.20 -3.57
N SER A 149 -25.30 -15.22 -4.41
CA SER A 149 -24.50 -16.42 -4.10
C SER A 149 -23.02 -16.06 -3.96
N GLU A 150 -22.45 -15.31 -4.91
CA GLU A 150 -21.02 -14.95 -4.88
C GLU A 150 -20.68 -13.94 -3.77
N LYS A 151 -21.57 -12.98 -3.47
CA LYS A 151 -21.47 -12.07 -2.32
C LYS A 151 -21.44 -12.87 -1.00
N ARG A 152 -22.27 -13.92 -0.86
CA ARG A 152 -22.24 -14.83 0.31
C ARG A 152 -20.93 -15.61 0.41
N LYS A 153 -20.42 -16.18 -0.68
CA LYS A 153 -19.12 -16.89 -0.70
C LYS A 153 -17.97 -15.97 -0.24
N ARG A 154 -17.89 -14.75 -0.79
CA ARG A 154 -16.86 -13.76 -0.41
C ARG A 154 -16.93 -13.39 1.08
N ILE A 155 -18.14 -13.18 1.63
CA ILE A 155 -18.33 -12.93 3.07
C ILE A 155 -17.86 -14.12 3.91
N GLU A 156 -18.16 -15.36 3.50
CA GLU A 156 -17.75 -16.55 4.24
C GLU A 156 -16.24 -16.83 4.16
N VAL A 157 -15.57 -16.49 3.04
CA VAL A 157 -14.11 -16.48 2.94
C VAL A 157 -13.48 -15.53 3.96
N VAL A 158 -14.01 -14.30 4.07
CA VAL A 158 -13.54 -13.30 5.04
C VAL A 158 -13.77 -13.75 6.49
N ASN A 159 -14.95 -14.29 6.79
CA ASN A 159 -15.29 -14.79 8.13
C ASN A 159 -14.43 -16.01 8.52
N ASN A 160 -14.10 -16.90 7.58
CA ASN A 160 -13.21 -18.02 7.80
C ASN A 160 -11.75 -17.60 8.01
N TRP A 161 -11.28 -16.60 7.26
CA TRP A 161 -9.95 -16.01 7.51
C TRP A 161 -9.86 -15.44 8.93
N ALA A 162 -10.82 -14.61 9.34
CA ALA A 162 -10.81 -14.00 10.67
C ALA A 162 -10.83 -15.04 11.80
N ARG A 163 -11.73 -16.03 11.73
CA ARG A 163 -11.79 -17.15 12.69
C ARG A 163 -10.51 -17.97 12.72
N SER A 164 -9.88 -18.21 11.56
CA SER A 164 -8.61 -18.95 11.48
C SER A 164 -7.46 -18.19 12.16
N VAL A 165 -7.33 -16.89 11.88
CA VAL A 165 -6.26 -16.04 12.45
C VAL A 165 -6.41 -15.89 13.97
N LEU A 166 -7.63 -15.70 14.47
CA LEU A 166 -7.91 -15.63 15.90
C LEU A 166 -7.61 -16.97 16.62
N LYS A 167 -8.01 -18.10 16.01
CA LYS A 167 -7.72 -19.45 16.52
C LYS A 167 -6.21 -19.77 16.54
N THR A 168 -5.47 -19.34 15.52
CA THR A 168 -4.00 -19.51 15.44
C THR A 168 -3.29 -18.64 16.48
N GLY A 169 -3.80 -17.43 16.73
CA GLY A 169 -3.29 -16.52 17.75
C GLY A 169 -1.87 -15.99 17.47
N VAL A 170 -1.38 -15.16 18.37
CA VAL A 170 -0.07 -14.48 18.24
C VAL A 170 1.08 -15.49 18.14
N ASP A 171 1.16 -16.42 19.10
CA ASP A 171 2.15 -17.51 19.12
C ASP A 171 2.17 -18.34 17.84
N GLY A 172 0.99 -18.65 17.29
CA GLY A 172 0.86 -19.45 16.07
C GLY A 172 1.36 -18.69 14.84
N LEU A 173 1.00 -17.40 14.70
CA LEU A 173 1.46 -16.55 13.61
C LEU A 173 2.97 -16.27 13.66
N MET A 174 3.57 -16.18 14.86
CA MET A 174 5.03 -16.08 14.99
C MET A 174 5.73 -17.38 14.54
N LYS A 175 5.19 -18.55 14.92
CA LYS A 175 5.70 -19.87 14.48
C LYS A 175 5.50 -20.07 12.97
N GLU A 176 4.38 -19.61 12.42
CA GLU A 176 4.11 -19.60 10.98
C GLU A 176 5.13 -18.75 10.22
N PHE A 177 5.38 -17.50 10.66
CA PHE A 177 6.39 -16.63 10.05
C PHE A 177 7.79 -17.25 10.05
N LEU A 178 8.20 -17.88 11.16
CA LEU A 178 9.49 -18.55 11.31
C LEU A 178 9.62 -19.82 10.45
N ALA A 179 8.50 -20.45 10.07
CA ALA A 179 8.48 -21.59 9.17
C ALA A 179 8.47 -21.20 7.67
N ILE A 180 8.11 -19.96 7.33
CA ILE A 180 8.08 -19.48 5.93
C ILE A 180 9.52 -19.15 5.47
N PRO A 181 10.02 -19.77 4.37
CA PRO A 181 11.35 -19.48 3.82
C PRO A 181 11.56 -18.01 3.47
N ASN A 182 12.82 -17.56 3.44
CA ASN A 182 13.19 -16.15 3.26
C ASN A 182 13.94 -15.85 1.94
N GLY A 183 13.75 -16.73 0.95
CA GLY A 183 14.53 -16.86 -0.29
C GLY A 183 14.91 -18.33 -0.53
N LYS A 184 15.63 -18.59 -1.62
CA LYS A 184 16.23 -19.88 -2.01
C LYS A 184 17.71 -19.64 -2.33
N ASP A 185 18.59 -20.62 -2.11
CA ASP A 185 20.03 -20.39 -2.29
C ASP A 185 20.43 -20.20 -3.77
N ASP A 186 19.67 -20.80 -4.70
CA ASP A 186 19.84 -20.68 -6.15
C ASP A 186 19.11 -19.48 -6.79
N ASP A 187 18.61 -18.53 -5.98
CA ASP A 187 17.85 -17.37 -6.44
C ASP A 187 18.67 -16.49 -7.43
N PRO A 188 18.16 -16.18 -8.64
CA PRO A 188 18.89 -15.42 -9.64
C PRO A 188 19.08 -13.93 -9.24
N ILE A 189 20.34 -13.55 -9.06
CA ILE A 189 20.79 -12.24 -8.54
C ILE A 189 22.03 -11.70 -9.29
N ALA A 190 22.21 -12.05 -10.56
CA ALA A 190 23.32 -11.63 -11.41
C ALA A 190 23.36 -10.10 -11.58
N ALA A 191 22.23 -9.46 -11.96
CA ALA A 191 22.24 -8.01 -12.19
C ALA A 191 22.45 -7.22 -10.89
N PHE A 192 22.07 -7.78 -9.74
CA PHE A 192 22.41 -7.25 -8.42
C PHE A 192 23.93 -7.31 -8.14
N LYS A 193 24.58 -8.45 -8.45
CA LYS A 193 26.05 -8.62 -8.31
C LYS A 193 26.84 -7.70 -9.26
N GLU A 194 26.33 -7.47 -10.46
CA GLU A 194 26.93 -6.61 -11.48
C GLU A 194 26.83 -5.10 -11.17
N ASN A 195 25.86 -4.69 -10.35
CA ASN A 195 25.58 -3.27 -10.04
C ASN A 195 25.80 -2.91 -8.56
N PRO A 196 26.95 -3.24 -7.94
CA PRO A 196 27.13 -3.15 -6.47
C PRO A 196 26.97 -1.72 -5.94
N THR A 197 27.38 -0.71 -6.70
CA THR A 197 27.27 0.71 -6.35
C THR A 197 25.82 1.24 -6.35
N LYS A 198 24.88 0.52 -6.98
CA LYS A 198 23.45 0.86 -6.98
C LYS A 198 22.66 0.19 -5.84
N ASN A 199 23.30 -0.61 -5.00
CA ASN A 199 22.66 -1.37 -3.92
C ASN A 199 22.92 -0.73 -2.55
N ARG A 200 21.87 -0.39 -1.79
CA ARG A 200 22.02 0.21 -0.45
C ARG A 200 22.53 -0.78 0.60
N TYR A 201 22.24 -2.06 0.43
CA TYR A 201 22.58 -3.12 1.39
C TYR A 201 23.02 -4.39 0.67
N VAL A 202 24.29 -4.79 0.84
CA VAL A 202 24.88 -5.98 0.18
C VAL A 202 24.15 -7.28 0.57
N ASN A 203 23.55 -7.33 1.76
CA ASN A 203 22.79 -8.48 2.26
C ASN A 203 21.29 -8.46 1.89
N ILE A 204 20.82 -7.52 1.06
CA ILE A 204 19.43 -7.49 0.55
C ILE A 204 19.48 -7.66 -0.97
N PRO A 205 19.34 -8.89 -1.50
CA PRO A 205 19.40 -9.14 -2.94
C PRO A 205 18.16 -8.60 -3.68
N CYS A 206 18.29 -8.35 -4.98
CA CYS A 206 17.20 -8.03 -5.89
C CYS A 206 16.89 -9.23 -6.80
N CYS A 207 15.63 -9.67 -6.87
CA CYS A 207 15.22 -10.80 -7.72
C CYS A 207 15.32 -10.45 -9.22
N ASP A 208 16.18 -11.12 -9.97
CA ASP A 208 16.34 -10.84 -11.41
C ASP A 208 15.08 -11.19 -12.20
N THR A 209 14.31 -12.21 -11.81
CA THR A 209 13.07 -12.60 -12.50
C THR A 209 12.08 -11.43 -12.55
N THR A 210 11.88 -10.76 -11.41
CA THR A 210 10.88 -9.69 -11.24
C THR A 210 11.45 -8.26 -11.26
N ARG A 211 12.78 -8.08 -11.38
CA ARG A 211 13.39 -6.73 -11.36
C ARG A 211 12.77 -5.84 -12.41
N VAL A 212 12.55 -4.57 -12.06
CA VAL A 212 12.07 -3.57 -13.01
C VAL A 212 13.11 -3.40 -14.14
N ARG A 213 12.60 -3.37 -15.36
CA ARG A 213 13.35 -3.20 -16.61
C ARG A 213 12.68 -2.10 -17.42
N ILE A 214 13.46 -1.28 -18.11
CA ILE A 214 12.95 -0.29 -19.07
C ILE A 214 13.12 -0.91 -20.47
N PRO A 215 12.07 -0.95 -21.31
CA PRO A 215 12.18 -1.43 -22.69
C PRO A 215 13.29 -0.68 -23.44
N ASN A 216 14.05 -1.40 -24.27
CA ASN A 216 15.19 -0.90 -25.03
C ASN A 216 16.42 -0.44 -24.21
N GLU A 217 16.42 -0.59 -22.88
CA GLU A 217 17.57 -0.33 -22.01
C GLU A 217 18.02 -1.60 -21.26
N PRO A 218 18.72 -2.54 -21.91
CA PRO A 218 19.08 -3.84 -21.30
C PRO A 218 20.02 -3.69 -20.09
N THR A 219 20.90 -2.69 -20.11
CA THR A 219 21.83 -2.33 -19.03
C THR A 219 21.17 -1.58 -17.89
N TYR A 220 19.88 -1.21 -18.00
CA TYR A 220 19.19 -0.49 -16.94
C TYR A 220 19.03 -1.37 -15.69
N TYR A 221 19.55 -0.87 -14.57
CA TYR A 221 19.41 -1.46 -13.25
C TYR A 221 18.98 -0.43 -12.20
N ILE A 222 17.94 -0.79 -11.46
CA ILE A 222 17.51 -0.20 -10.19
C ILE A 222 17.12 -1.35 -9.26
N HIS A 223 17.36 -1.22 -7.95
CA HIS A 223 17.02 -2.24 -6.96
C HIS A 223 15.53 -2.18 -6.57
N ALA A 224 14.68 -2.53 -7.54
CA ALA A 224 13.23 -2.57 -7.43
C ALA A 224 12.65 -3.77 -8.17
N ASN A 225 11.60 -4.36 -7.62
CA ASN A 225 10.90 -5.51 -8.18
C ASN A 225 9.42 -5.18 -8.45
N ILE A 226 8.89 -5.70 -9.54
CA ILE A 226 7.45 -5.74 -9.77
C ILE A 226 6.86 -6.81 -8.84
N VAL A 227 5.79 -6.49 -8.14
CA VAL A 227 5.07 -7.39 -7.23
C VAL A 227 3.59 -7.42 -7.62
N SER A 228 3.01 -8.61 -7.62
CA SER A 228 1.65 -8.88 -8.10
C SER A 228 0.63 -9.10 -6.98
N THR A 229 -0.65 -9.03 -7.34
CA THR A 229 -1.77 -9.54 -6.55
C THR A 229 -2.54 -10.58 -7.36
N GLY A 230 -3.49 -11.29 -6.72
CA GLY A 230 -4.22 -12.39 -7.37
C GLY A 230 -4.99 -11.99 -8.64
N ASN A 231 -5.38 -10.72 -8.75
CA ASN A 231 -6.11 -10.13 -9.88
C ASN A 231 -5.27 -9.16 -10.74
N ASN A 232 -4.05 -8.78 -10.32
CA ASN A 232 -3.24 -7.79 -11.02
C ASN A 232 -1.74 -8.17 -11.04
N PRO A 233 -1.18 -8.56 -12.21
CA PRO A 233 0.21 -9.03 -12.30
C PRO A 233 1.27 -7.93 -12.13
N ARG A 234 0.88 -6.65 -12.00
CA ARG A 234 1.79 -5.50 -11.85
C ARG A 234 1.26 -4.47 -10.84
N ARG A 235 0.64 -4.95 -9.74
CA ARG A 235 -0.01 -4.09 -8.73
C ARG A 235 0.97 -3.11 -8.06
N PHE A 236 2.21 -3.53 -7.81
CA PHE A 236 3.22 -2.72 -7.13
C PHE A 236 4.56 -2.72 -7.84
N VAL A 237 5.36 -1.70 -7.51
CA VAL A 237 6.81 -1.77 -7.55
C VAL A 237 7.32 -1.64 -6.12
N CYS A 238 8.03 -2.65 -5.62
CA CYS A 238 8.69 -2.64 -4.31
C CYS A 238 10.17 -2.28 -4.51
N ALA A 239 10.60 -1.13 -4.00
CA ALA A 239 11.93 -0.58 -4.26
C ALA A 239 12.70 -0.25 -2.96
N GLN A 240 14.03 -0.29 -3.01
CA GLN A 240 14.85 0.40 -2.01
C GLN A 240 14.67 1.92 -2.12
N ALA A 241 14.92 2.65 -1.03
CA ALA A 241 15.00 4.10 -1.09
C ALA A 241 16.27 4.54 -1.85
N PRO A 242 16.17 5.50 -2.80
CA PRO A 242 17.26 5.85 -3.72
C PRO A 242 18.53 6.27 -2.97
N LEU A 243 19.68 5.93 -3.53
CA LEU A 243 20.99 6.46 -3.16
C LEU A 243 21.22 7.78 -3.91
N ASN A 244 22.16 8.62 -3.47
CA ASN A 244 22.48 9.87 -4.17
C ASN A 244 22.83 9.63 -5.64
N GLY A 245 23.60 8.57 -5.93
CA GLY A 245 23.95 8.15 -7.28
C GLY A 245 22.87 7.39 -8.07
N THR A 246 21.67 7.17 -7.49
CA THR A 246 20.55 6.48 -8.16
C THR A 246 19.25 7.32 -8.14
N VAL A 247 19.31 8.62 -7.87
CA VAL A 247 18.13 9.50 -7.89
C VAL A 247 17.55 9.60 -9.32
N GLU A 248 18.41 9.69 -10.33
CA GLU A 248 17.97 9.71 -11.74
C GLU A 248 17.38 8.35 -12.15
N ASP A 249 18.03 7.22 -11.85
CA ASP A 249 17.45 5.88 -12.10
C ASP A 249 16.06 5.75 -11.48
N PHE A 250 15.89 6.18 -10.22
CA PHE A 250 14.63 6.08 -9.50
C PHE A 250 13.51 6.90 -10.16
N TRP A 251 13.78 8.11 -10.63
CA TRP A 251 12.82 8.87 -11.42
C TRP A 251 12.61 8.34 -12.83
N LYS A 252 13.65 7.77 -13.45
CA LYS A 252 13.55 7.14 -14.77
C LYS A 252 12.60 5.94 -14.72
N MET A 253 12.70 5.14 -13.67
CA MET A 253 11.71 4.09 -13.34
C MET A 253 10.29 4.65 -13.29
N ILE A 254 10.07 5.73 -12.53
CA ILE A 254 8.76 6.34 -12.31
C ILE A 254 8.15 6.85 -13.63
N VAL A 255 8.93 7.57 -14.43
CA VAL A 255 8.51 8.10 -15.74
C VAL A 255 8.24 6.97 -16.73
N SER A 256 9.21 6.08 -16.96
CA SER A 256 9.11 5.03 -17.99
C SER A 256 8.04 3.98 -17.70
N THR A 257 7.67 3.76 -16.42
CA THR A 257 6.57 2.86 -16.03
C THR A 257 5.24 3.58 -15.76
N ARG A 258 5.21 4.92 -15.86
CA ARG A 258 4.06 5.79 -15.54
C ARG A 258 3.48 5.52 -14.14
N ILE A 259 4.34 5.54 -13.12
CA ILE A 259 3.95 5.48 -11.72
C ILE A 259 3.38 6.85 -11.31
N GLU A 260 2.08 6.88 -11.00
CA GLU A 260 1.35 8.09 -10.59
C GLU A 260 1.14 8.17 -9.06
N CYS A 261 1.55 7.13 -8.32
CA CYS A 261 1.48 7.07 -6.86
C CYS A 261 2.73 6.43 -6.24
N ILE A 262 3.36 7.15 -5.31
CA ILE A 262 4.52 6.71 -4.52
C ILE A 262 4.12 6.69 -3.04
N VAL A 263 4.50 5.64 -2.32
CA VAL A 263 4.39 5.51 -0.87
C VAL A 263 5.80 5.41 -0.28
N MET A 264 6.16 6.38 0.55
CA MET A 264 7.41 6.47 1.29
C MET A 264 7.14 6.13 2.75
N LEU A 265 7.78 5.08 3.24
CA LEU A 265 7.56 4.50 4.58
C LEU A 265 8.75 4.70 5.54
N CYS A 266 9.70 5.58 5.20
CA CYS A 266 10.84 5.93 6.03
C CYS A 266 11.25 7.38 5.83
N GLU A 267 11.86 7.97 6.86
CA GLU A 267 12.43 9.31 6.74
C GLU A 267 13.68 9.31 5.83
N VAL A 268 14.21 10.49 5.53
CA VAL A 268 15.51 10.64 4.84
C VAL A 268 16.66 10.20 5.75
N VAL A 269 16.57 10.51 7.05
CA VAL A 269 17.53 10.14 8.10
C VAL A 269 16.77 9.68 9.34
N GLU A 270 17.15 8.54 9.90
CA GLU A 270 16.54 7.98 11.12
C GLU A 270 17.65 7.57 12.09
N LYS A 271 17.55 7.96 13.38
CA LYS A 271 18.59 7.70 14.41
C LYS A 271 20.02 8.03 13.91
N LYS A 272 20.17 9.17 13.21
CA LYS A 272 21.40 9.64 12.53
C LYS A 272 21.90 8.78 11.35
N LYS A 273 21.28 7.64 11.04
CA LYS A 273 21.63 6.77 9.89
C LYS A 273 20.84 7.23 8.65
N VAL A 274 21.49 7.40 7.50
CA VAL A 274 20.84 7.84 6.25
C VAL A 274 20.02 6.70 5.63
N LYS A 275 18.72 6.93 5.44
CA LYS A 275 17.75 5.92 5.03
C LYS A 275 17.27 6.09 3.59
N SER A 276 17.16 7.32 3.11
CA SER A 276 16.86 7.69 1.72
C SER A 276 17.79 8.82 1.28
N ALA A 277 17.99 9.00 -0.03
CA ALA A 277 18.40 10.30 -0.57
C ALA A 277 17.19 11.26 -0.55
N GLN A 278 17.44 12.57 -0.58
CA GLN A 278 16.40 13.57 -0.86
C GLN A 278 16.15 13.59 -2.38
N TYR A 279 15.19 12.80 -2.85
CA TYR A 279 14.87 12.66 -4.28
C TYR A 279 13.73 13.57 -4.76
N PHE A 280 13.19 14.44 -3.90
CA PHE A 280 12.04 15.30 -4.19
C PHE A 280 12.19 16.69 -3.55
N PRO A 281 11.59 17.75 -4.13
CA PRO A 281 11.51 19.09 -3.54
C PRO A 281 10.78 19.08 -2.18
N LYS A 282 11.27 19.85 -1.21
CA LYS A 282 10.72 19.88 0.16
C LYS A 282 9.54 20.85 0.31
N ALA A 283 9.72 22.11 -0.08
CA ALA A 283 8.73 23.18 0.04
C ALA A 283 7.78 23.24 -1.16
N ILE A 284 6.57 23.78 -0.98
CA ILE A 284 5.65 24.05 -2.10
C ILE A 284 6.24 25.17 -2.97
N GLY A 285 6.17 25.02 -4.30
CA GLY A 285 6.84 25.88 -5.28
C GLY A 285 8.31 25.54 -5.54
N GLU A 286 8.95 24.70 -4.70
CA GLU A 286 10.32 24.24 -4.92
C GLU A 286 10.40 23.27 -6.11
N GLN A 287 11.48 23.38 -6.88
CA GLN A 287 11.77 22.54 -8.05
C GLN A 287 13.10 21.81 -7.87
N MET A 288 13.14 20.52 -8.19
CA MET A 288 14.35 19.71 -8.22
C MET A 288 14.62 19.22 -9.65
N LYS A 289 15.74 19.64 -10.24
CA LYS A 289 16.16 19.17 -11.56
C LYS A 289 16.86 17.81 -11.44
N ILE A 290 16.33 16.81 -12.13
CA ILE A 290 16.87 15.44 -12.16
C ILE A 290 17.74 15.29 -13.41
N GLN A 291 19.01 15.69 -13.29
CA GLN A 291 20.04 15.64 -14.34
C GLN A 291 19.54 16.08 -15.74
N LYS A 292 19.43 15.14 -16.69
CA LYS A 292 18.89 15.38 -18.05
C LYS A 292 17.51 14.77 -18.28
N LEU A 293 16.94 14.10 -17.28
CA LEU A 293 15.66 13.39 -17.36
C LEU A 293 14.45 14.33 -17.28
N CYS A 294 14.32 15.05 -16.16
CA CYS A 294 13.11 15.83 -15.85
C CYS A 294 13.36 16.93 -14.80
N THR A 295 12.34 17.72 -14.52
CA THR A 295 12.23 18.58 -13.33
C THR A 295 11.02 18.12 -12.52
N VAL A 296 11.18 18.06 -11.20
CA VAL A 296 10.15 17.66 -10.23
C VAL A 296 9.74 18.91 -9.43
N THR A 297 8.49 19.33 -9.52
CA THR A 297 7.97 20.54 -8.87
C THR A 297 6.90 20.18 -7.84
N LYS A 298 6.99 20.70 -6.61
CA LYS A 298 5.96 20.47 -5.58
C LYS A 298 4.84 21.49 -5.69
N GLU A 299 3.69 21.07 -6.19
CA GLU A 299 2.53 21.95 -6.39
C GLU A 299 1.66 22.07 -5.13
N ALA A 300 1.57 21.01 -4.33
CA ALA A 300 0.78 20.99 -3.10
C ALA A 300 1.34 20.01 -2.06
N ALA A 301 0.96 20.22 -0.79
CA ALA A 301 1.00 19.18 0.24
C ALA A 301 -0.15 19.37 1.23
N HIS A 302 -0.68 18.27 1.75
CA HIS A 302 -1.73 18.24 2.77
C HIS A 302 -1.57 17.04 3.70
N ASN A 303 -2.00 17.19 4.94
CA ASN A 303 -1.98 16.12 5.94
C ASN A 303 -3.31 15.35 5.86
N LEU A 304 -3.25 14.06 5.49
CA LEU A 304 -4.40 13.14 5.52
C LEU A 304 -4.62 12.55 6.93
N ASP A 305 -3.58 12.64 7.75
CA ASP A 305 -3.50 12.18 9.14
C ASP A 305 -2.28 12.90 9.78
N PRO A 306 -2.21 13.09 11.11
CA PRO A 306 -0.99 13.57 11.78
C PRO A 306 0.30 12.83 11.37
N ASN A 307 0.22 11.54 11.00
CA ASN A 307 1.35 10.74 10.53
C ASN A 307 1.35 10.45 9.00
N LEU A 308 0.50 11.09 8.19
CA LEU A 308 0.47 10.89 6.73
C LEU A 308 0.35 12.20 5.96
N ILE A 309 1.43 12.59 5.29
CA ILE A 309 1.45 13.72 4.36
C ILE A 309 1.27 13.19 2.93
N GLN A 310 0.33 13.76 2.19
CA GLN A 310 0.30 13.65 0.73
C GLN A 310 0.93 14.91 0.12
N SER A 311 1.89 14.75 -0.79
CA SER A 311 2.38 15.80 -1.69
C SER A 311 1.93 15.53 -3.13
N THR A 312 1.71 16.59 -3.90
CA THR A 312 1.47 16.52 -5.35
C THR A 312 2.71 17.05 -6.06
N PHE A 313 3.35 16.20 -6.87
CA PHE A 313 4.47 16.59 -7.72
C PHE A 313 4.04 16.66 -9.18
N ARG A 314 4.35 17.75 -9.88
CA ARG A 314 4.40 17.77 -11.34
C ARG A 314 5.80 17.35 -11.78
N ILE A 315 5.86 16.40 -12.70
CA ILE A 315 7.10 15.99 -13.36
C ILE A 315 7.03 16.55 -14.78
N THR A 316 7.99 17.40 -15.16
CA THR A 316 8.10 17.96 -16.51
C THR A 316 9.33 17.39 -17.18
N LEU A 317 9.19 16.77 -18.35
CA LEU A 317 10.32 16.23 -19.12
C LEU A 317 11.12 17.37 -19.80
N GLN A 318 12.41 17.16 -20.07
CA GLN A 318 13.28 18.22 -20.58
C GLN A 318 13.07 18.56 -22.06
N ASP A 319 12.27 17.78 -22.79
CA ASP A 319 11.74 18.12 -24.11
C ASP A 319 10.52 19.06 -24.06
N GLY A 320 9.96 19.31 -22.87
CA GLY A 320 8.77 20.12 -22.65
C GLY A 320 7.45 19.50 -23.13
N THR A 321 7.47 18.32 -23.76
CA THR A 321 6.28 17.74 -24.43
C THR A 321 5.27 17.17 -23.45
N THR A 322 5.76 16.65 -22.32
CA THR A 322 4.99 15.80 -21.42
C THR A 322 5.16 16.29 -19.98
N SER A 323 4.04 16.48 -19.28
CA SER A 323 4.02 16.54 -17.82
C SER A 323 3.11 15.46 -17.25
N MET A 324 3.54 14.81 -16.16
CA MET A 324 2.75 13.83 -15.40
C MET A 324 2.62 14.27 -13.95
N ILE A 325 1.51 13.91 -13.31
CA ILE A 325 1.27 14.18 -11.90
C ILE A 325 1.55 12.93 -11.08
N VAL A 326 2.36 13.09 -10.03
CA VAL A 326 2.73 12.02 -9.10
C VAL A 326 2.27 12.41 -7.70
N ARG A 327 1.39 11.59 -7.11
CA ARG A 327 1.02 11.71 -5.69
C ARG A 327 2.04 10.95 -4.85
N HIS A 328 2.60 11.63 -3.85
CA HIS A 328 3.59 11.07 -2.92
C HIS A 328 3.00 11.04 -1.52
N LEU A 329 2.85 9.85 -0.96
CA LEU A 329 2.33 9.58 0.36
C LEU A 329 3.49 9.25 1.29
N HIS A 330 3.83 10.19 2.17
CA HIS A 330 4.88 10.00 3.18
C HIS A 330 4.23 9.64 4.52
N TRP A 331 4.36 8.38 4.92
CA TRP A 331 3.96 7.91 6.24
C TRP A 331 5.12 8.17 7.22
N LEU A 332 4.93 9.18 8.07
CA LEU A 332 5.91 9.64 9.05
C LEU A 332 5.95 8.73 10.28
N GLY A 333 7.14 8.55 10.85
CA GLY A 333 7.29 7.95 12.18
C GLY A 333 7.12 6.43 12.28
N TRP A 334 7.06 5.67 11.18
CA TRP A 334 7.14 4.20 11.24
C TRP A 334 8.53 3.79 11.81
N PRO A 335 8.62 3.11 12.96
CA PRO A 335 9.89 2.76 13.59
C PRO A 335 10.68 1.72 12.79
N ASP A 336 12.00 1.95 12.65
CA ASP A 336 12.88 1.18 11.76
C ASP A 336 13.00 -0.31 12.06
N HIS A 337 12.83 -0.69 13.33
CA HIS A 337 12.94 -2.07 13.80
C HIS A 337 11.70 -2.51 14.57
N GLY A 338 10.54 -1.92 14.24
CA GLY A 338 9.27 -2.24 14.86
C GLY A 338 8.12 -2.04 13.89
N VAL A 339 6.97 -1.72 14.46
CA VAL A 339 5.72 -1.49 13.74
C VAL A 339 5.02 -0.24 14.27
N PRO A 340 4.16 0.42 13.48
CA PRO A 340 3.42 1.60 13.91
C PRO A 340 2.33 1.26 14.92
N GLU A 341 1.91 2.23 15.72
CA GLU A 341 0.70 2.12 16.57
C GLU A 341 -0.58 2.35 15.76
N GLN A 342 -0.47 3.01 14.60
CA GLN A 342 -1.59 3.50 13.80
C GLN A 342 -2.24 2.38 12.95
N ILE A 343 -2.93 1.43 13.61
CA ILE A 343 -3.53 0.23 13.00
C ILE A 343 -4.42 0.52 11.78
N ALA A 344 -5.09 1.68 11.75
CA ALA A 344 -5.95 2.11 10.63
C ALA A 344 -5.19 2.74 9.44
N MET A 345 -3.92 3.14 9.62
CA MET A 345 -3.15 3.89 8.62
C MET A 345 -2.92 3.14 7.30
N PRO A 346 -2.64 1.82 7.26
CA PRO A 346 -2.52 1.08 5.99
C PRO A 346 -3.74 1.30 5.09
N PHE A 347 -4.94 1.34 5.66
CA PHE A 347 -6.18 1.52 4.92
C PHE A 347 -6.37 2.95 4.40
N LYS A 348 -5.93 3.97 5.17
CA LYS A 348 -5.86 5.36 4.70
C LYS A 348 -4.91 5.50 3.50
N VAL A 349 -3.73 4.90 3.58
CA VAL A 349 -2.75 4.87 2.47
C VAL A 349 -3.35 4.14 1.26
N ILE A 350 -3.95 2.95 1.45
CA ILE A 350 -4.62 2.18 0.39
C ILE A 350 -5.73 2.99 -0.29
N GLN A 351 -6.53 3.73 0.48
CA GLN A 351 -7.61 4.57 -0.05
C GLN A 351 -7.05 5.75 -0.88
N ALA A 352 -6.03 6.45 -0.39
CA ALA A 352 -5.36 7.50 -1.15
C ALA A 352 -4.68 6.96 -2.44
N CYS A 353 -4.06 5.77 -2.38
CA CYS A 353 -3.55 5.05 -3.54
C CYS A 353 -4.63 4.60 -4.54
N ARG A 354 -5.91 4.52 -4.15
CA ARG A 354 -7.04 4.20 -5.04
C ARG A 354 -7.67 5.45 -5.64
N ALA A 355 -7.73 6.56 -4.91
CA ALA A 355 -7.94 7.90 -5.48
C ALA A 355 -6.84 8.25 -6.51
N ALA A 356 -5.68 7.58 -6.41
CA ALA A 356 -4.87 7.03 -7.50
C ALA A 356 -5.45 7.15 -8.93
N GLY A 357 -6.63 6.56 -9.13
CA GLY A 357 -7.01 5.92 -10.39
C GLY A 357 -6.57 4.45 -10.39
N PHE A 358 -7.31 3.60 -11.09
CA PHE A 358 -7.03 2.17 -11.16
C PHE A 358 -6.25 1.83 -12.45
N GLY A 359 -5.17 1.04 -12.33
CA GLY A 359 -4.44 0.49 -13.49
C GLY A 359 -2.94 0.86 -13.60
N LYS A 360 -2.42 1.74 -12.74
CA LYS A 360 -0.95 1.96 -12.61
C LYS A 360 -0.37 1.16 -11.44
N PRO A 361 0.92 0.75 -11.50
CA PRO A 361 1.63 0.22 -10.35
C PRO A 361 1.78 1.29 -9.27
N ILE A 362 1.58 0.91 -8.00
CA ILE A 362 1.91 1.76 -6.85
C ILE A 362 3.36 1.49 -6.45
N LEU A 363 4.20 2.52 -6.40
CA LEU A 363 5.58 2.39 -5.91
C LEU A 363 5.58 2.44 -4.38
N ILE A 364 6.02 1.37 -3.71
CA ILE A 364 6.16 1.34 -2.25
C ILE A 364 7.65 1.19 -1.91
N HIS A 365 8.19 2.13 -1.13
CA HIS A 365 9.57 2.05 -0.65
C HIS A 365 9.72 2.38 0.83
N CYS A 366 10.72 1.75 1.42
CA CYS A 366 11.37 2.15 2.65
C CYS A 366 12.89 2.04 2.38
N SER A 367 13.74 2.20 3.39
CA SER A 367 15.20 2.19 3.15
C SER A 367 15.70 1.00 2.33
N ALA A 368 15.41 -0.24 2.74
CA ALA A 368 15.79 -1.46 2.02
C ALA A 368 14.71 -1.96 1.03
N GLY A 369 13.49 -1.43 1.09
CA GLY A 369 12.39 -1.87 0.23
C GLY A 369 11.86 -3.29 0.51
N VAL A 370 12.02 -3.80 1.74
CA VAL A 370 11.65 -5.20 2.07
C VAL A 370 10.83 -5.34 3.36
N GLY A 371 11.23 -4.75 4.50
CA GLY A 371 10.48 -4.82 5.76
C GLY A 371 9.13 -4.07 5.72
N ARG A 372 9.15 -2.78 6.02
CA ARG A 372 7.95 -1.90 6.00
C ARG A 372 7.20 -1.96 4.65
N THR A 373 7.94 -1.96 3.54
CA THR A 373 7.41 -2.17 2.18
C THR A 373 6.65 -3.47 2.04
N GLY A 374 7.25 -4.61 2.40
CA GLY A 374 6.59 -5.92 2.36
C GLY A 374 5.40 -6.02 3.31
N THR A 375 5.46 -5.31 4.46
CA THR A 375 4.36 -5.25 5.43
C THR A 375 3.13 -4.58 4.81
N LEU A 376 3.28 -3.39 4.22
CA LEU A 376 2.17 -2.69 3.56
C LEU A 376 1.70 -3.42 2.29
N ALA A 377 2.63 -3.96 1.50
CA ALA A 377 2.30 -4.76 0.32
C ALA A 377 1.46 -5.99 0.71
N LEU A 378 1.85 -6.76 1.73
CA LEU A 378 1.09 -7.92 2.16
C LEU A 378 -0.29 -7.57 2.73
N ILE A 379 -0.43 -6.43 3.45
CA ILE A 379 -1.75 -5.94 3.87
C ILE A 379 -2.66 -5.73 2.66
N TYR A 380 -2.17 -5.07 1.60
CA TYR A 380 -2.95 -4.91 0.37
C TYR A 380 -3.22 -6.27 -0.29
N ILE A 381 -2.19 -7.11 -0.48
CA ILE A 381 -2.29 -8.42 -1.14
C ILE A 381 -3.36 -9.28 -0.45
N ILE A 382 -3.38 -9.36 0.88
CA ILE A 382 -4.40 -10.12 1.61
C ILE A 382 -5.77 -9.48 1.45
N VAL A 383 -5.92 -8.16 1.63
CA VAL A 383 -7.23 -7.47 1.54
C VAL A 383 -7.86 -7.57 0.13
N GLU A 384 -7.05 -7.49 -0.93
CA GLU A 384 -7.51 -7.73 -2.30
C GLU A 384 -7.83 -9.20 -2.54
N SER A 385 -7.00 -10.13 -2.03
CA SER A 385 -7.23 -11.58 -2.18
C SER A 385 -8.43 -12.10 -1.38
N LEU A 386 -8.77 -11.48 -0.24
CA LEU A 386 -9.98 -11.75 0.54
C LEU A 386 -11.27 -11.30 -0.17
N SER A 387 -11.14 -10.49 -1.23
CA SER A 387 -12.26 -10.13 -2.10
C SER A 387 -12.47 -11.15 -3.24
N LEU A 388 -11.61 -12.16 -3.35
CA LEU A 388 -11.67 -13.23 -4.36
C LEU A 388 -12.30 -14.50 -3.75
N PRO A 389 -12.94 -15.37 -4.57
CA PRO A 389 -13.57 -16.60 -4.06
C PRO A 389 -12.55 -17.63 -3.53
N ASN A 390 -11.35 -17.63 -4.10
CA ASN A 390 -10.27 -18.58 -3.77
C ASN A 390 -9.15 -17.84 -3.02
N PHE A 391 -9.25 -17.72 -1.70
CA PHE A 391 -8.19 -17.15 -0.87
C PHE A 391 -7.11 -18.20 -0.53
N PRO A 392 -5.83 -18.02 -0.91
CA PRO A 392 -4.81 -19.07 -0.81
C PRO A 392 -4.09 -19.17 0.55
N GLY A 393 -4.42 -18.33 1.54
CA GLY A 393 -3.76 -18.30 2.86
C GLY A 393 -2.74 -17.17 3.03
N SER A 394 -2.67 -16.56 4.23
CA SER A 394 -1.71 -15.49 4.55
C SER A 394 -0.25 -15.92 4.34
N ALA A 395 0.08 -17.15 4.77
CA ALA A 395 1.41 -17.73 4.59
C ALA A 395 1.79 -17.88 3.11
N SER A 396 0.91 -18.45 2.30
CA SER A 396 1.09 -18.62 0.84
C SER A 396 1.30 -17.30 0.11
N LEU A 397 0.60 -16.24 0.54
CA LEU A 397 0.75 -14.89 -0.02
C LEU A 397 2.10 -14.26 0.40
N LEU A 398 2.61 -14.54 1.59
CA LEU A 398 3.98 -14.14 1.97
C LEU A 398 5.06 -14.95 1.22
N VAL A 399 4.86 -16.24 0.97
CA VAL A 399 5.76 -17.05 0.13
C VAL A 399 5.89 -16.41 -1.26
N ARG A 400 4.77 -16.18 -1.95
CA ARG A 400 4.75 -15.52 -3.27
C ARG A 400 5.38 -14.13 -3.24
N LEU A 401 5.05 -13.31 -2.24
CA LEU A 401 5.65 -11.99 -2.06
C LEU A 401 7.18 -12.06 -1.87
N ARG A 402 7.69 -13.09 -1.19
CA ARG A 402 9.13 -13.30 -1.01
C ARG A 402 9.81 -13.84 -2.27
N GLU A 403 9.13 -14.61 -3.12
CA GLU A 403 9.65 -15.00 -4.45
C GLU A 403 9.75 -13.80 -5.40
N GLU A 404 8.81 -12.84 -5.30
CA GLU A 404 8.82 -11.62 -6.12
C GLU A 404 9.73 -10.51 -5.57
N ARG A 405 9.85 -10.37 -4.25
CA ARG A 405 10.75 -9.43 -3.57
C ARG A 405 11.42 -10.13 -2.39
N TYR A 406 12.62 -10.65 -2.62
CA TYR A 406 13.41 -11.37 -1.61
C TYR A 406 13.47 -10.61 -0.28
N ARG A 407 13.37 -11.35 0.83
CA ARG A 407 13.41 -10.84 2.22
C ARG A 407 12.26 -9.90 2.61
N ALA A 408 11.17 -9.86 1.84
CA ALA A 408 9.95 -9.14 2.20
C ALA A 408 9.38 -9.61 3.56
N ILE A 409 9.02 -8.62 4.40
CA ILE A 409 8.71 -8.77 5.83
C ILE A 409 9.88 -9.39 6.61
N GLN A 410 10.54 -8.56 7.42
CA GLN A 410 11.82 -8.91 8.06
C GLN A 410 11.68 -9.42 9.50
N THR A 411 10.52 -9.27 10.13
CA THR A 411 10.29 -9.68 11.54
C THR A 411 8.88 -10.21 11.78
N GLU A 412 8.76 -11.01 12.82
CA GLU A 412 7.54 -11.58 13.37
C GLU A 412 6.52 -10.49 13.68
N TRP A 413 6.93 -9.40 14.35
CA TRP A 413 6.05 -8.29 14.70
C TRP A 413 5.50 -7.55 13.47
N GLN A 414 6.27 -7.45 12.38
CA GLN A 414 5.74 -6.96 11.10
C GLN A 414 4.65 -7.89 10.55
N TYR A 415 4.82 -9.22 10.63
CA TYR A 415 3.81 -10.19 10.21
C TYR A 415 2.55 -10.20 11.09
N LEU A 416 2.72 -10.07 12.41
CA LEU A 416 1.63 -9.88 13.36
C LEU A 416 0.86 -8.58 13.11
N TYR A 417 1.55 -7.49 12.75
CA TYR A 417 0.94 -6.19 12.44
C TYR A 417 0.05 -6.28 11.19
N VAL A 418 0.45 -7.04 10.15
CA VAL A 418 -0.43 -7.34 9.00
C VAL A 418 -1.76 -7.93 9.48
N HIS A 419 -1.70 -8.92 10.37
CA HIS A 419 -2.90 -9.62 10.87
C HIS A 419 -3.75 -8.73 11.77
N ARG A 420 -3.16 -7.98 12.71
CA ARG A 420 -3.90 -7.02 13.57
C ARG A 420 -4.62 -5.96 12.73
N CYS A 421 -3.93 -5.36 11.75
CA CYS A 421 -4.51 -4.35 10.87
C CYS A 421 -5.77 -4.85 10.16
N ILE A 422 -5.70 -6.06 9.59
CA ILE A 422 -6.83 -6.62 8.83
C ILE A 422 -7.94 -7.07 9.78
N LEU A 423 -7.65 -7.70 10.92
CA LEU A 423 -8.67 -8.06 11.92
C LEU A 423 -9.45 -6.84 12.43
N GLU A 424 -8.76 -5.76 12.83
CA GLU A 424 -9.43 -4.53 13.28
C GLU A 424 -10.22 -3.85 12.15
N TYR A 425 -9.72 -3.89 10.91
CA TYR A 425 -10.45 -3.36 9.75
C TYR A 425 -11.74 -4.16 9.48
N LEU A 426 -11.68 -5.49 9.50
CA LEU A 426 -12.83 -6.37 9.30
C LEU A 426 -13.88 -6.20 10.40
N PHE A 427 -13.46 -6.07 11.67
CA PHE A 427 -14.35 -5.76 12.79
C PHE A 427 -15.02 -4.38 12.64
N LYS A 428 -14.26 -3.35 12.25
CA LYS A 428 -14.81 -2.01 11.96
C LYS A 428 -15.76 -2.01 10.75
N LYS A 429 -15.54 -2.91 9.78
CA LYS A 429 -16.42 -3.18 8.64
C LYS A 429 -17.56 -4.19 8.92
N LYS A 430 -17.76 -4.61 10.17
CA LYS A 430 -18.88 -5.46 10.62
C LYS A 430 -18.94 -6.87 9.99
N TYR A 431 -17.79 -7.42 9.60
CA TYR A 431 -17.65 -8.85 9.35
C TYR A 431 -17.72 -9.65 10.67
N ALA A 432 -17.89 -10.98 10.59
CA ALA A 432 -18.04 -11.85 11.75
C ALA A 432 -16.70 -12.11 12.47
N VAL A 433 -16.17 -11.07 13.11
CA VAL A 433 -14.97 -11.10 13.97
C VAL A 433 -15.43 -11.04 15.44
N PRO A 434 -15.32 -12.13 16.22
CA PRO A 434 -15.75 -12.13 17.63
C PRO A 434 -14.98 -11.11 18.46
N GLU A 435 -15.71 -10.21 19.14
CA GLU A 435 -15.09 -9.05 19.80
C GLU A 435 -14.15 -9.45 20.93
N ASP A 436 -14.50 -10.47 21.72
CA ASP A 436 -13.70 -10.88 22.88
C ASP A 436 -12.46 -11.71 22.49
N GLU A 437 -12.54 -12.49 21.39
CA GLU A 437 -11.36 -13.10 20.77
C GLU A 437 -10.42 -12.02 20.20
N LEU A 438 -10.97 -10.97 19.57
CA LEU A 438 -10.18 -9.85 19.07
C LEU A 438 -9.51 -9.06 20.21
N LYS A 439 -10.23 -8.77 21.31
CA LYS A 439 -9.64 -8.17 22.52
C LYS A 439 -8.50 -9.02 23.07
N LYS A 440 -8.68 -10.35 23.14
CA LYS A 440 -7.61 -11.27 23.57
C LYS A 440 -6.42 -11.21 22.63
N PHE A 441 -6.64 -11.31 21.31
CA PHE A 441 -5.58 -11.24 20.30
C PHE A 441 -4.79 -9.93 20.41
N VAL A 442 -5.47 -8.79 20.59
CA VAL A 442 -4.82 -7.48 20.80
C VAL A 442 -4.03 -7.48 22.11
N SER A 443 -4.56 -8.00 23.21
CA SER A 443 -3.81 -8.11 24.48
C SER A 443 -2.54 -8.96 24.34
N ASP A 444 -2.65 -10.15 23.74
CA ASP A 444 -1.50 -11.04 23.47
C ASP A 444 -0.46 -10.35 22.57
N TYR A 445 -0.92 -9.54 21.60
CA TYR A 445 -0.09 -8.78 20.67
C TYR A 445 0.70 -7.67 21.37
N GLU A 446 0.07 -6.89 22.25
CA GLU A 446 0.76 -5.83 23.02
C GLU A 446 1.79 -6.44 23.99
N ILE A 447 1.52 -7.63 24.53
CA ILE A 447 2.49 -8.39 25.34
C ILE A 447 3.68 -8.84 24.47
N SER A 448 3.41 -9.37 23.27
CA SER A 448 4.46 -9.77 22.32
C SER A 448 5.34 -8.59 21.87
N LEU A 449 4.77 -7.40 21.62
CA LEU A 449 5.56 -6.20 21.30
C LEU A 449 6.44 -5.74 22.46
N LYS A 450 5.94 -5.75 23.70
CA LYS A 450 6.72 -5.36 24.88
C LYS A 450 7.90 -6.31 25.15
N ASN A 451 7.74 -7.58 24.75
CA ASN A 451 8.78 -8.61 24.83
C ASN A 451 9.67 -8.70 23.57
N ALA A 452 9.52 -7.79 22.59
CA ALA A 452 10.32 -7.82 21.37
C ALA A 452 11.81 -7.55 21.68
N PRO A 453 12.76 -8.34 21.13
CA PRO A 453 14.18 -8.11 21.33
C PRO A 453 14.59 -6.71 20.88
N THR A 454 15.22 -5.95 21.78
CA THR A 454 15.79 -4.66 21.41
C THR A 454 16.92 -4.88 20.40
N PRO A 455 16.88 -4.27 19.20
CA PRO A 455 17.92 -4.48 18.19
C PRO A 455 19.28 -3.98 18.67
N PRO A 456 20.40 -4.59 18.22
CA PRO A 456 21.72 -3.99 18.36
C PRO A 456 21.77 -2.61 17.67
N ALA A 457 22.53 -1.68 18.25
CA ALA A 457 22.42 -0.23 18.02
C ALA A 457 22.87 0.30 16.64
#